data_AF-A0A9D9C6R5-F1
#
_entry.id   AF-A0A9D9C6R5-F1
#
_cell.length_a   1.000
_cell.length_b   1.000
_cell.length_c   1.000
_cell.angle_alpha   90.00
_cell.angle_beta   90.00
_cell.angle_gamma   90.00
#
_symmetry.space_group_name_H-M   'P 1'
#
loop_
_entity.id
_entity.type
_entity.pdbx_description
1 polymer ?
#
loop_
_entity_poly.entity_id
_entity_poly.type
_entity_poly.pdbx_seq_one_letter_code
_entity_poly.pdbx_strand_id
1 'polypeptide(L)'
;MEAKEAIVKIIKALLDIEEPTQRQLLIDYLMGRRSRQIEELGLSDKETFGIGESHDEDYWSTVIDAAYEGELLKQMASKKNALTPTTAGKKFAKKPQSFIISDDEAISETESDVPEIDSILAQAQTEHQTSNSTASPQAKRHIKLITAIDRHIALEDFAESEGLGLDEVLDDLEMMAEQKHYLDITYFTDEVLGEDCMDELLDYFQSAKTDDMAKAMQEYGDAYHEEELRLARIVFRMNKIQTH
;
A
#
# COMPACT_ATOMS: atom_id res chain seq x y z
N MET A 1 3.59 24.94 -0.15
CA MET A 1 3.82 24.82 1.30
C MET A 1 4.41 23.45 1.61
N GLU A 2 5.47 23.36 2.42
CA GLU A 2 5.97 22.07 2.93
C GLU A 2 5.07 21.58 4.08
N ALA A 3 4.58 20.34 3.97
CA ALA A 3 3.55 19.77 4.83
C ALA A 3 3.98 18.50 5.60
N LYS A 4 5.21 18.03 5.40
CA LYS A 4 5.74 16.82 6.05
C LYS A 4 5.45 16.75 7.54
N GLU A 5 5.78 17.80 8.29
CA GLU A 5 5.61 17.80 9.75
C GLU A 5 4.13 17.82 10.17
N ALA A 6 3.28 18.51 9.42
CA ALA A 6 1.85 18.58 9.68
C ALA A 6 1.17 17.22 9.42
N ILE A 7 1.56 16.52 8.36
CA ILE A 7 1.09 15.16 8.06
C ILE A 7 1.46 14.18 9.17
N VAL A 8 2.69 14.26 9.70
CA VAL A 8 3.11 13.45 10.86
C VAL A 8 2.23 13.71 12.06
N LYS A 9 1.86 14.97 12.34
CA LYS A 9 0.96 15.33 13.45
C LYS A 9 -0.44 14.75 13.25
N ILE A 10 -0.99 14.82 12.04
CA ILE A 10 -2.30 14.22 11.70
C ILE A 10 -2.30 12.72 11.96
N ILE A 11 -1.28 12.00 11.47
CA ILE A 11 -1.20 10.55 11.64
C ILE A 11 -1.03 10.19 13.11
N LYS A 12 -0.17 10.91 13.85
CA LYS A 12 -0.01 10.70 15.30
C LYS A 12 -1.33 10.92 16.05
N ALA A 13 -2.06 11.99 15.74
CA ALA A 13 -3.36 12.26 16.34
C ALA A 13 -4.35 11.12 16.08
N LEU A 14 -4.46 10.65 14.84
CA LEU A 14 -5.36 9.54 14.49
C LEU A 14 -4.95 8.21 15.14
N LEU A 15 -3.65 7.95 15.28
CA LEU A 15 -3.16 6.76 16.00
C LEU A 15 -3.40 6.84 17.50
N ASP A 16 -3.30 8.03 18.10
CA ASP A 16 -3.60 8.25 19.52
C ASP A 16 -5.10 8.18 19.78
N ILE A 17 -5.96 8.69 18.87
CA ILE A 17 -7.42 8.59 19.00
C ILE A 17 -7.90 7.13 18.90
N GLU A 18 -7.17 6.26 18.18
CA GLU A 18 -7.44 4.82 17.99
C GLU A 18 -8.81 4.50 17.35
N GLU A 19 -9.51 5.52 16.86
CA GLU A 19 -10.86 5.40 16.30
C GLU A 19 -11.00 6.23 15.02
N PRO A 20 -11.78 5.77 14.03
CA PRO A 20 -12.07 6.57 12.84
C PRO A 20 -12.72 7.90 13.21
N THR A 21 -12.04 8.99 12.83
CA THR A 21 -12.34 10.34 13.32
C THR A 21 -12.88 11.21 12.20
N GLN A 22 -14.04 11.84 12.43
CA GLN A 22 -14.60 12.77 11.45
C GLN A 22 -13.67 13.97 11.25
N ARG A 23 -13.58 14.47 10.02
CA ARG A 23 -12.71 15.60 9.65
C ARG A 23 -12.78 16.78 10.63
N GLN A 24 -13.98 17.26 10.94
CA GLN A 24 -14.13 18.42 11.84
C GLN A 24 -13.61 18.12 13.25
N LEU A 25 -13.91 16.93 13.78
CA LEU A 25 -13.43 16.51 15.10
C LEU A 25 -11.91 16.39 15.12
N LEU A 26 -11.29 15.91 14.03
CA LEU A 26 -9.84 15.84 13.89
C LEU A 26 -9.19 17.23 13.86
N ILE A 27 -9.79 18.19 13.14
CA ILE A 27 -9.31 19.58 13.11
C ILE A 27 -9.41 20.21 14.52
N ASP A 28 -10.56 20.07 15.18
CA ASP A 28 -10.75 20.58 16.53
C ASP A 28 -9.75 19.96 17.52
N TYR A 29 -9.49 18.66 17.39
CA TYR A 29 -8.49 17.94 18.18
C TYR A 29 -7.07 18.47 17.96
N LEU A 30 -6.65 18.61 16.70
CA LEU A 30 -5.32 19.13 16.33
C LEU A 30 -5.11 20.55 16.83
N MET A 31 -6.15 21.38 16.77
CA MET A 31 -6.13 22.76 17.24
C MET A 31 -6.29 22.91 18.76
N GLY A 32 -6.56 21.83 19.50
CA GLY A 32 -6.80 21.90 20.94
C GLY A 32 -8.14 22.57 21.31
N ARG A 33 -9.08 22.64 20.37
CA ARG A 33 -10.42 23.22 20.59
C ARG A 33 -11.26 22.27 21.42
N ARG A 34 -11.67 22.72 22.60
CA ARG A 34 -12.59 21.97 23.46
C ARG A 34 -14.02 22.08 22.91
N SER A 35 -14.49 21.01 22.28
CA SER A 35 -15.89 20.85 21.88
C SER A 35 -16.60 19.83 22.77
N ARG A 36 -17.93 19.81 22.74
CA ARG A 36 -18.72 18.83 23.49
C ARG A 36 -18.32 17.38 23.15
N GLN A 37 -18.05 17.09 21.88
CA GLN A 37 -17.60 15.76 21.45
C GLN A 37 -16.19 15.42 21.95
N ILE A 38 -15.26 16.38 21.95
CA ILE A 38 -13.90 16.17 22.47
C ILE A 38 -13.95 15.78 23.96
N GLU A 39 -14.78 16.46 24.75
CA GLU A 39 -14.94 16.17 26.18
C GLU A 39 -15.70 14.84 26.41
N GLU A 40 -16.79 14.59 25.67
CA GLU A 40 -17.57 13.36 25.81
C GLU A 40 -16.78 12.08 25.45
N LEU A 41 -15.83 12.19 24.52
CA LEU A 41 -14.96 11.10 24.09
C LEU A 41 -13.64 11.04 24.88
N GLY A 42 -13.42 11.93 25.85
CA GLY A 42 -12.19 11.97 26.66
C GLY A 42 -10.93 12.29 25.84
N LEU A 43 -11.09 12.96 24.70
CA LEU A 43 -9.99 13.24 23.78
C LEU A 43 -9.09 14.39 24.26
N SER A 44 -9.60 15.27 25.13
CA SER A 44 -8.83 16.38 25.70
C SER A 44 -7.66 15.95 26.59
N ASP A 45 -7.66 14.70 27.07
CA ASP A 45 -6.65 14.18 28.00
C ASP A 45 -5.53 13.42 27.29
N LYS A 46 -5.65 13.23 25.96
CA LYS A 46 -4.66 12.54 25.13
C LYS A 46 -3.41 13.39 24.92
N GLU A 47 -2.25 12.75 24.77
CA GLU A 47 -0.95 13.42 24.64
C GLU A 47 -0.89 14.30 23.37
N THR A 48 -1.55 13.87 22.30
CA THR A 48 -1.52 14.59 21.02
C THR A 48 -2.60 15.66 20.87
N PHE A 49 -3.44 15.88 21.90
CA PHE A 49 -4.45 16.94 21.87
C PHE A 49 -3.79 18.32 21.80
N GLY A 50 -4.14 19.14 20.81
CA GLY A 50 -3.54 20.45 20.61
C GLY A 50 -2.13 20.45 19.99
N ILE A 51 -1.62 19.31 19.48
CA ILE A 51 -0.29 19.23 18.85
C ILE A 51 -0.11 20.16 17.62
N GLY A 52 -1.22 20.67 17.09
CA GLY A 52 -1.33 21.54 15.95
C GLY A 52 -1.86 22.95 16.23
N GLU A 53 -1.88 23.39 17.49
CA GLU A 53 -2.45 24.70 17.90
C GLU A 53 -1.82 25.92 17.22
N SER A 54 -0.63 25.77 16.64
CA SER A 54 0.10 26.83 15.93
C SER A 54 -0.47 27.17 14.55
N HIS A 55 -1.45 26.39 14.07
CA HIS A 55 -2.07 26.56 12.75
C HIS A 55 -3.59 26.62 12.86
N ASP A 56 -4.21 27.30 11.89
CA ASP A 56 -5.65 27.48 11.82
C ASP A 56 -6.37 26.33 11.10
N GLU A 57 -7.70 26.42 11.04
CA GLU A 57 -8.57 25.42 10.45
C GLU A 57 -8.37 25.27 8.94
N ASP A 58 -8.15 26.39 8.23
CA ASP A 58 -7.90 26.38 6.79
C ASP A 58 -6.61 25.63 6.47
N TYR A 59 -5.53 25.88 7.24
CA TYR A 59 -4.29 25.13 7.14
C TYR A 59 -4.51 23.63 7.33
N TRP A 60 -5.20 23.23 8.40
CA TRP A 60 -5.43 21.80 8.67
C TRP A 60 -6.34 21.16 7.63
N SER A 61 -7.32 21.90 7.11
CA SER A 61 -8.17 21.47 6.01
C SER A 61 -7.32 21.14 4.77
N THR A 62 -6.47 22.06 4.32
CA THR A 62 -5.59 21.87 3.15
C THR A 62 -4.64 20.68 3.34
N VAL A 63 -4.01 20.55 4.52
CA VAL A 63 -3.08 19.43 4.76
C VAL A 63 -3.82 18.09 4.82
N ILE A 64 -5.03 18.05 5.37
CA ILE A 64 -5.85 16.82 5.39
C ILE A 64 -6.25 16.42 3.96
N ASP A 65 -6.64 17.37 3.12
CA ASP A 65 -6.97 17.09 1.71
C ASP A 65 -5.76 16.54 0.97
N ALA A 66 -4.61 17.21 1.08
CA ALA A 66 -3.38 16.75 0.44
C ALA A 66 -2.91 15.38 0.95
N ALA A 67 -3.10 15.09 2.25
CA ALA A 67 -2.78 13.78 2.82
C ALA A 67 -3.75 12.68 2.38
N TYR A 68 -5.02 13.03 2.12
CA TYR A 68 -6.01 12.11 1.58
C TYR A 68 -5.76 11.83 0.08
N GLU A 69 -5.52 12.87 -0.71
CA GLU A 69 -5.14 12.78 -2.13
C GLU A 69 -3.82 12.03 -2.33
N GLY A 70 -2.87 12.21 -1.41
CA GLY A 70 -1.61 11.46 -1.38
C GLY A 70 -1.70 10.07 -0.75
N GLU A 71 -2.91 9.54 -0.54
CA GLU A 71 -3.19 8.19 -0.02
C GLU A 71 -2.57 7.87 1.35
N LEU A 72 -2.24 8.90 2.13
CA LEU A 72 -1.74 8.75 3.51
C LEU A 72 -2.89 8.57 4.50
N LEU A 73 -4.09 9.04 4.12
CA LEU A 73 -5.34 8.89 4.84
C LEU A 73 -6.37 8.18 3.96
N LYS A 74 -7.26 7.39 4.57
CA LYS A 74 -8.43 6.80 3.91
C LYS A 74 -9.70 7.03 4.72
N GLN A 75 -10.85 6.97 4.04
CA GLN A 75 -12.15 6.93 4.72
C GLN A 75 -12.48 5.50 5.17
N MET A 76 -13.11 5.37 6.33
CA MET A 76 -13.64 4.07 6.78
C MET A 76 -15.09 3.89 6.31
N ALA A 77 -15.37 2.76 5.67
CA ALA A 77 -16.72 2.44 5.17
C ALA A 77 -17.78 2.42 6.28
N SER A 78 -17.39 2.07 7.52
CA SER A 78 -18.27 1.98 8.68
C SER A 78 -18.75 3.33 9.21
N LYS A 79 -18.09 4.45 8.87
CA LYS A 79 -18.41 5.78 9.41
C LYS A 79 -18.14 6.89 8.38
N LYS A 80 -19.23 7.48 7.88
CA LYS A 80 -19.19 8.53 6.84
C LYS A 80 -18.25 9.67 7.22
N ASN A 81 -17.36 10.05 6.30
CA ASN A 81 -16.38 11.13 6.43
C ASN A 81 -15.40 10.97 7.62
N ALA A 82 -15.24 9.75 8.14
CA ALA A 82 -14.25 9.45 9.18
C ALA A 82 -12.94 8.98 8.55
N LEU A 83 -11.85 9.62 8.94
CA LEU A 83 -10.51 9.39 8.43
C LEU A 83 -9.74 8.44 9.35
N THR A 84 -8.88 7.62 8.74
CA THR A 84 -7.89 6.79 9.42
C THR A 84 -6.59 6.75 8.59
N PRO A 85 -5.41 6.57 9.20
CA PRO A 85 -4.16 6.45 8.46
C PRO A 85 -4.13 5.15 7.64
N THR A 86 -3.64 5.25 6.41
CA THR A 86 -3.29 4.06 5.61
C THR A 86 -1.99 3.44 6.12
N THR A 87 -1.64 2.26 5.61
CA THR A 87 -0.31 1.68 5.86
C THR A 87 0.81 2.62 5.35
N ALA A 88 0.60 3.30 4.23
CA ALA A 88 1.51 4.32 3.70
C ALA A 88 1.63 5.53 4.65
N GLY A 89 0.51 6.03 5.18
CA GLY A 89 0.51 7.06 6.23
C GLY A 89 1.30 6.64 7.47
N LYS A 90 1.05 5.44 8.00
CA LYS A 90 1.81 4.91 9.16
C LYS A 90 3.32 4.78 8.86
N LYS A 91 3.70 4.35 7.66
CA LYS A 91 5.10 4.30 7.21
C LYS A 91 5.70 5.72 7.09
N PHE A 92 4.96 6.68 6.53
CA PHE A 92 5.35 8.08 6.42
C PHE A 92 5.64 8.70 7.80
N ALA A 93 4.78 8.45 8.80
CA ALA A 93 5.01 8.93 10.16
C ALA A 93 6.30 8.38 10.81
N LYS A 94 6.74 7.17 10.42
CA LYS A 94 8.01 6.57 10.88
C LYS A 94 9.22 7.07 10.11
N LYS A 95 9.08 7.32 8.81
CA LYS A 95 10.14 7.80 7.90
C LYS A 95 9.62 8.98 7.07
N PRO A 96 9.50 10.18 7.67
CA PRO A 96 8.87 11.31 7.01
C PRO A 96 9.73 11.82 5.85
N GLN A 97 9.12 11.90 4.67
CA GLN A 97 9.71 12.44 3.44
C GLN A 97 9.10 13.81 3.12
N SER A 98 9.81 14.62 2.32
CA SER A 98 9.30 15.96 1.92
C SER A 98 7.96 15.82 1.20
N PHE A 99 7.01 16.68 1.53
CA PHE A 99 5.67 16.69 0.96
C PHE A 99 5.27 18.14 0.69
N ILE A 100 5.27 18.54 -0.59
CA ILE A 100 4.97 19.92 -1.00
C ILE A 100 3.53 19.99 -1.50
N ILE A 101 2.74 20.87 -0.88
CA ILE A 101 1.39 21.24 -1.32
C ILE A 101 1.51 22.50 -2.19
N SER A 102 1.09 22.45 -3.45
CA SER A 102 1.08 23.61 -4.35
C SER A 102 -0.35 24.10 -4.56
N ASP A 103 -0.56 25.42 -4.48
CA ASP A 103 -1.90 26.05 -4.58
C ASP A 103 -2.42 26.15 -6.03
N ASP A 104 -1.58 25.82 -7.02
CA ASP A 104 -2.00 25.81 -8.42
C ASP A 104 -2.78 24.53 -8.69
N GLU A 105 -4.10 24.64 -8.72
CA GLU A 105 -5.00 23.75 -9.45
C GLU A 105 -4.83 23.97 -10.96
N ALA A 106 -3.59 23.85 -11.41
CA ALA A 106 -3.27 23.38 -12.72
C ALA A 106 -2.73 21.97 -12.49
N ILE A 107 -3.22 21.03 -13.26
CA ILE A 107 -2.37 19.92 -13.68
C ILE A 107 -1.23 20.57 -14.51
N SER A 108 -0.32 21.28 -13.84
CA SER A 108 0.99 21.52 -14.38
C SER A 108 1.67 20.19 -14.18
N GLU A 109 1.77 19.46 -15.29
CA GLU A 109 2.91 18.61 -15.56
C GLU A 109 4.17 19.38 -15.17
N THR A 110 4.57 19.30 -13.91
CA THR A 110 5.95 19.55 -13.54
C THR A 110 6.64 18.23 -13.73
N GLU A 111 7.18 18.07 -14.93
CA GLU A 111 8.29 17.20 -15.28
C GLU A 111 9.02 16.68 -14.03
N SER A 112 8.69 15.47 -13.61
CA SER A 112 9.75 14.53 -13.28
C SER A 112 9.97 13.78 -14.58
N ASP A 113 11.02 14.14 -15.32
CA ASP A 113 11.49 13.53 -16.56
C ASP A 113 10.89 12.14 -16.79
N VAL A 114 9.78 12.07 -17.53
CA VAL A 114 9.34 10.84 -18.19
C VAL A 114 9.88 10.97 -19.60
N PRO A 115 11.00 10.32 -19.93
CA PRO A 115 11.41 10.28 -21.32
C PRO A 115 10.33 9.49 -22.07
N GLU A 116 9.85 10.03 -23.19
CA GLU A 116 9.04 9.28 -24.15
C GLU A 116 9.65 7.88 -24.32
N ILE A 117 8.82 6.84 -24.25
CA ILE A 117 9.23 5.43 -24.23
C ILE A 117 10.15 5.08 -25.42
N ASP A 118 10.00 5.79 -26.55
CA ASP A 118 10.87 5.65 -27.73
C ASP A 118 12.27 6.29 -27.55
N SER A 119 12.43 7.33 -26.73
CA SER A 119 13.72 7.95 -26.42
C SER A 119 14.54 7.12 -25.42
N ILE A 120 13.89 6.38 -24.51
CA ILE A 120 14.56 5.50 -23.53
C ILE A 120 15.28 4.35 -24.23
N LEU A 121 14.70 3.81 -25.30
CA LEU A 121 15.30 2.73 -26.11
C LEU A 121 16.51 3.20 -26.96
N ALA A 122 16.60 4.50 -27.27
CA ALA A 122 17.70 5.06 -28.06
C ALA A 122 18.93 5.43 -27.20
N GLN A 123 18.74 5.88 -25.97
CA GLN A 123 19.86 6.26 -25.08
C GLN A 123 20.55 5.05 -24.41
N ALA A 124 19.90 3.88 -24.40
CA ALA A 124 20.51 2.63 -23.95
C ALA A 124 21.53 2.02 -24.94
N GLN A 125 21.77 2.64 -26.11
CA GLN A 125 22.66 2.10 -27.15
C GLN A 125 24.02 2.78 -27.31
N THR A 126 24.35 3.81 -26.53
CA THR A 126 25.68 4.44 -26.63
C THR A 126 26.29 4.70 -25.26
N GLU A 127 26.93 3.68 -24.69
CA GLU A 127 28.40 3.67 -24.45
C GLU A 127 28.85 2.39 -23.71
N HIS A 128 29.48 1.53 -24.50
CA HIS A 128 30.48 0.49 -24.23
C HIS A 128 30.47 -0.40 -22.96
N GLN A 129 29.95 -1.61 -23.19
CA GLN A 129 30.63 -2.91 -23.08
C GLN A 129 31.32 -3.26 -21.75
N THR A 130 30.72 -4.19 -21.01
CA THR A 130 31.25 -5.56 -20.93
C THR A 130 30.15 -6.57 -20.57
N SER A 131 30.10 -7.65 -21.36
CA SER A 131 29.55 -8.98 -21.01
C SER A 131 28.04 -9.23 -21.15
N ASN A 132 27.71 -9.96 -22.21
CA ASN A 132 26.47 -10.69 -22.52
C ASN A 132 25.57 -11.10 -21.33
N SER A 133 24.28 -10.77 -21.43
CA SER A 133 23.18 -11.74 -21.32
C SER A 133 21.90 -11.15 -21.90
N THR A 134 21.43 -11.68 -23.04
CA THR A 134 20.06 -11.47 -23.51
C THR A 134 19.12 -12.06 -22.46
N ALA A 135 18.54 -11.23 -21.59
CA ALA A 135 17.55 -11.70 -20.61
C ALA A 135 16.45 -12.48 -21.33
N SER A 136 16.15 -13.68 -20.84
CA SER A 136 15.11 -14.54 -21.41
C SER A 136 13.76 -13.81 -21.40
N PRO A 137 12.81 -14.15 -22.30
CA PRO A 137 11.47 -13.57 -22.27
C PRO A 137 10.83 -13.64 -20.87
N GLN A 138 11.06 -14.75 -20.16
CA GLN A 138 10.63 -14.95 -18.77
C GLN A 138 11.28 -13.95 -17.79
N ALA A 139 12.59 -13.73 -17.86
CA ALA A 139 13.26 -12.76 -16.99
C ALA A 139 12.77 -11.33 -17.24
N LYS A 140 12.47 -10.98 -18.51
CA LYS A 140 11.87 -9.68 -18.85
C LYS A 140 10.46 -9.54 -18.27
N ARG A 141 9.66 -10.60 -18.33
CA ARG A 141 8.32 -10.63 -17.76
C ARG A 141 8.33 -10.47 -16.24
N HIS A 142 9.23 -11.15 -15.53
CA HIS A 142 9.39 -10.97 -14.09
C HIS A 142 9.72 -9.52 -13.72
N ILE A 143 10.62 -8.86 -14.47
CA ILE A 143 10.95 -7.44 -14.22
C ILE A 143 9.70 -6.56 -14.36
N LYS A 144 8.86 -6.82 -15.36
CA LYS A 144 7.60 -6.08 -15.53
C LYS A 144 6.61 -6.38 -14.40
N LEU A 145 6.49 -7.64 -13.99
CA LEU A 145 5.62 -8.07 -12.89
C LEU A 145 6.04 -7.41 -11.55
N ILE A 146 7.33 -7.35 -11.26
CA ILE A 146 7.88 -6.60 -10.10
C ILE A 146 7.44 -5.15 -10.19
N THR A 147 7.63 -4.52 -11.35
CA THR A 147 7.27 -3.11 -11.56
C THR A 147 5.77 -2.88 -11.38
N ALA A 148 4.93 -3.82 -11.81
CA ALA A 148 3.48 -3.75 -11.66
C ALA A 148 3.05 -3.88 -10.19
N ILE A 149 3.65 -4.83 -9.47
CA ILE A 149 3.44 -5.05 -8.03
C ILE A 149 3.88 -3.83 -7.21
N ASP A 150 5.06 -3.26 -7.50
CA ASP A 150 5.53 -2.05 -6.85
C ASP A 150 4.56 -0.88 -7.04
N ARG A 151 3.86 -0.86 -8.18
CA ARG A 151 2.81 0.11 -8.53
C ARG A 151 1.40 -0.29 -8.07
N HIS A 152 1.26 -1.41 -7.34
CA HIS A 152 -0.01 -1.95 -6.86
C HIS A 152 -1.05 -2.14 -7.98
N ILE A 153 -0.58 -2.46 -9.19
CA ILE A 153 -1.46 -2.80 -10.31
C ILE A 153 -2.03 -4.19 -10.04
N ALA A 154 -3.35 -4.36 -10.14
CA ALA A 154 -3.99 -5.65 -9.95
C ALA A 154 -3.34 -6.72 -10.85
N LEU A 155 -3.15 -7.93 -10.32
CA LEU A 155 -2.48 -9.00 -11.07
C LEU A 155 -3.25 -9.39 -12.34
N GLU A 156 -4.58 -9.25 -12.30
CA GLU A 156 -5.48 -9.43 -13.46
C GLU A 156 -5.24 -8.38 -14.54
N ASP A 157 -5.13 -7.10 -14.17
CA ASP A 157 -4.84 -6.00 -15.11
C ASP A 157 -3.44 -6.19 -15.74
N PHE A 158 -2.46 -6.61 -14.94
CA PHE A 158 -1.13 -6.95 -15.45
C PHE A 158 -1.21 -8.10 -16.47
N ALA A 159 -1.94 -9.18 -16.13
CA ALA A 159 -2.13 -10.32 -17.01
C ALA A 159 -2.76 -9.90 -18.34
N GLU A 160 -3.83 -9.10 -18.30
CA GLU A 160 -4.51 -8.60 -19.50
C GLU A 160 -3.56 -7.74 -20.36
N SER A 161 -2.79 -6.84 -19.74
CA SER A 161 -1.85 -5.96 -20.44
C SER A 161 -0.73 -6.71 -21.18
N GLU A 162 -0.36 -7.89 -20.69
CA GLU A 162 0.67 -8.75 -21.29
C GLU A 162 0.06 -9.89 -22.15
N GLY A 163 -1.27 -9.98 -22.24
CA GLY A 163 -1.99 -11.00 -22.99
C GLY A 163 -1.88 -12.40 -22.39
N LEU A 164 -1.81 -12.49 -21.07
CA LEU A 164 -1.64 -13.71 -20.27
C LEU A 164 -2.91 -14.03 -19.47
N GLY A 165 -3.04 -15.28 -19.02
CA GLY A 165 -4.01 -15.64 -17.98
C GLY A 165 -3.49 -15.35 -16.57
N LEU A 166 -4.39 -15.16 -15.59
CA LEU A 166 -4.02 -15.00 -14.19
C LEU A 166 -3.20 -16.20 -13.70
N ASP A 167 -3.56 -17.42 -14.10
CA ASP A 167 -2.80 -18.65 -13.82
C ASP A 167 -1.32 -18.55 -14.19
N GLU A 168 -0.99 -17.95 -15.34
CA GLU A 168 0.40 -17.78 -15.79
C GLU A 168 1.16 -16.75 -14.95
N VAL A 169 0.46 -15.73 -14.44
CA VAL A 169 1.03 -14.74 -13.53
C VAL A 169 1.28 -15.37 -12.15
N LEU A 170 0.35 -16.21 -11.67
CA LEU A 170 0.51 -16.97 -10.43
C LEU A 170 1.69 -17.97 -10.54
N ASP A 171 1.86 -18.63 -11.68
CA ASP A 171 3.02 -19.51 -11.93
C ASP A 171 4.35 -18.74 -11.81
N ASP A 172 4.42 -17.53 -12.39
CA ASP A 172 5.60 -16.67 -12.28
C ASP A 172 5.84 -16.24 -10.83
N LEU A 173 4.80 -15.88 -10.07
CA LEU A 173 4.91 -15.52 -8.66
C LEU A 173 5.38 -16.67 -7.78
N GLU A 174 4.88 -17.89 -8.01
CA GLU A 174 5.33 -19.09 -7.31
C GLU A 174 6.82 -19.36 -7.57
N MET A 175 7.24 -19.28 -8.83
CA MET A 175 8.66 -19.43 -9.19
C MET A 175 9.52 -18.31 -8.59
N MET A 176 9.04 -17.07 -8.55
CA MET A 176 9.76 -15.96 -7.92
C MET A 176 9.89 -16.15 -6.40
N ALA A 177 8.85 -16.66 -5.74
CA ALA A 177 8.91 -17.04 -4.33
C ALA A 177 9.94 -18.16 -4.10
N GLU A 178 10.01 -19.16 -4.98
CA GLU A 178 11.03 -20.22 -4.93
C GLU A 178 12.46 -19.70 -5.13
N GLN A 179 12.62 -18.70 -6.00
CA GLN A 179 13.88 -17.98 -6.22
C GLN A 179 14.25 -17.02 -5.08
N LYS A 180 13.42 -16.95 -4.03
CA LYS A 180 13.55 -16.04 -2.88
C LYS A 180 13.53 -14.56 -3.24
N HIS A 181 12.83 -14.21 -4.32
CA HIS A 181 12.51 -12.81 -4.59
C HIS A 181 11.36 -12.40 -3.68
N TYR A 182 11.60 -11.38 -2.87
CA TYR A 182 10.55 -10.84 -2.01
C TYR A 182 9.66 -9.89 -2.81
N LEU A 183 8.36 -10.17 -2.82
CA LEU A 183 7.34 -9.32 -3.41
C LEU A 183 6.21 -9.17 -2.37
N ASP A 184 5.66 -7.98 -2.28
CA ASP A 184 4.53 -7.71 -1.40
C ASP A 184 3.26 -7.64 -2.25
N ILE A 185 2.54 -8.75 -2.33
CA ILE A 185 1.26 -8.85 -3.05
C ILE A 185 0.05 -8.70 -2.12
N THR A 186 0.27 -8.28 -0.87
CA THR A 186 -0.78 -8.18 0.15
C THR A 186 -1.93 -7.28 -0.31
N TYR A 187 -1.62 -6.22 -1.07
CA TYR A 187 -2.63 -5.31 -1.64
C TYR A 187 -3.67 -6.05 -2.50
N PHE A 188 -3.23 -7.03 -3.28
CA PHE A 188 -4.09 -7.80 -4.16
C PHE A 188 -4.83 -8.88 -3.38
N THR A 189 -4.14 -9.53 -2.44
CA THR A 189 -4.76 -10.62 -1.69
C THR A 189 -5.80 -10.14 -0.67
N ASP A 190 -5.60 -8.96 -0.07
CA ASP A 190 -6.58 -8.35 0.82
C ASP A 190 -7.86 -7.97 0.07
N GLU A 191 -7.76 -7.64 -1.22
CA GLU A 191 -8.89 -7.33 -2.08
C GLU A 191 -9.63 -8.58 -2.54
N VAL A 192 -8.88 -9.61 -2.95
CA VAL A 192 -9.45 -10.85 -3.51
C VAL A 192 -10.02 -11.77 -2.42
N LEU A 193 -9.28 -12.00 -1.33
CA LEU A 193 -9.67 -12.93 -0.27
C LEU A 193 -10.23 -12.22 0.97
N GLY A 194 -9.73 -11.03 1.28
CA GLY A 194 -9.95 -10.37 2.57
C GLY A 194 -8.99 -10.85 3.67
N GLU A 195 -8.73 -9.95 4.62
CA GLU A 195 -7.75 -10.13 5.71
C GLU A 195 -8.09 -11.36 6.59
N ASP A 196 -9.37 -11.52 6.97
CA ASP A 196 -9.80 -12.63 7.83
C ASP A 196 -9.59 -14.01 7.18
N CYS A 197 -9.87 -14.12 5.88
CA CYS A 197 -9.67 -15.34 5.10
C CYS A 197 -8.19 -15.62 4.87
N MET A 198 -7.41 -14.57 4.62
CA MET A 198 -5.96 -14.69 4.47
C MET A 198 -5.33 -15.22 5.77
N ASP A 199 -5.69 -14.66 6.93
CA ASP A 199 -5.17 -15.11 8.22
C ASP A 199 -5.50 -16.59 8.49
N GLU A 200 -6.72 -17.04 8.20
CA GLU A 200 -7.12 -18.44 8.31
C GLU A 200 -6.23 -19.36 7.44
N LEU A 201 -6.02 -18.99 6.18
CA LEU A 201 -5.22 -19.77 5.24
C LEU A 201 -3.73 -19.75 5.60
N LEU A 202 -3.21 -18.62 6.08
CA LEU A 202 -1.82 -18.52 6.55
C LEU A 202 -1.59 -19.38 7.79
N ASP A 203 -2.53 -19.41 8.73
CA ASP A 203 -2.47 -20.29 9.91
C ASP A 203 -2.48 -21.77 9.51
N TYR A 204 -3.28 -22.14 8.51
CA TYR A 204 -3.24 -23.48 7.92
C TYR A 204 -1.84 -23.81 7.38
N PHE A 205 -1.26 -22.98 6.51
CA PHE A 205 0.06 -23.25 5.94
C PHE A 205 1.20 -23.23 6.98
N GLN A 206 1.08 -22.44 8.05
CA GLN A 206 2.03 -22.44 9.17
C GLN A 206 1.97 -23.74 9.98
N SER A 207 0.78 -24.28 10.22
CA SER A 207 0.60 -25.53 10.97
C SER A 207 0.84 -26.78 10.12
N ALA A 208 0.69 -26.69 8.81
CA ALA A 208 0.90 -27.78 7.88
C ALA A 208 2.39 -28.18 7.78
N LYS A 209 2.66 -29.49 7.67
CA LYS A 209 4.03 -30.00 7.44
C LYS A 209 4.55 -29.69 6.03
N THR A 210 3.64 -29.45 5.08
CA THR A 210 3.91 -29.24 3.65
C THR A 210 2.93 -28.22 3.11
N ASP A 211 3.42 -27.29 2.29
CA ASP A 211 2.62 -26.33 1.52
C ASP A 211 2.12 -26.96 0.21
N ASP A 212 1.53 -28.15 0.30
CA ASP A 212 1.09 -28.94 -0.84
C ASP A 212 -0.30 -28.50 -1.31
N MET A 213 -0.42 -28.09 -2.58
CA MET A 213 -1.68 -27.58 -3.14
C MET A 213 -2.77 -28.63 -3.23
N ALA A 214 -2.44 -29.91 -3.49
CA ALA A 214 -3.45 -30.95 -3.60
C ALA A 214 -4.11 -31.21 -2.23
N LYS A 215 -3.34 -31.09 -1.14
CA LYS A 215 -3.90 -31.15 0.22
C LYS A 215 -4.72 -29.93 0.57
N ALA A 216 -4.25 -28.73 0.23
CA ALA A 216 -4.99 -27.49 0.45
C ALA A 216 -6.36 -27.54 -0.26
N MET A 217 -6.40 -27.99 -1.52
CA MET A 217 -7.63 -28.20 -2.28
C MET A 217 -8.55 -29.25 -1.66
N GLN A 218 -8.00 -30.31 -1.07
CA GLN A 218 -8.81 -31.35 -0.41
C GLN A 218 -9.49 -30.84 0.86
N GLU A 219 -8.84 -29.96 1.61
CA GLU A 219 -9.34 -29.46 2.90
C GLU A 219 -10.20 -28.19 2.75
N TYR A 220 -9.83 -27.30 1.82
CA TYR A 220 -10.42 -25.96 1.67
C TYR A 220 -11.08 -25.70 0.31
N GLY A 221 -11.01 -26.62 -0.65
CA GLY A 221 -11.55 -26.44 -2.00
C GLY A 221 -13.08 -26.34 -2.10
N ASP A 222 -13.80 -26.59 -0.99
CA ASP A 222 -15.24 -26.36 -0.89
C ASP A 222 -15.57 -24.88 -0.53
N ALA A 223 -14.60 -24.15 0.04
CA ALA A 223 -14.77 -22.78 0.53
C ALA A 223 -13.98 -21.75 -0.28
N TYR A 224 -12.84 -22.16 -0.85
CA TYR A 224 -11.92 -21.30 -1.58
C TYR A 224 -11.63 -21.86 -2.97
N HIS A 225 -11.51 -20.97 -3.95
CA HIS A 225 -11.05 -21.28 -5.29
C HIS A 225 -9.54 -21.59 -5.30
N GLU A 226 -9.10 -22.31 -6.33
CA GLU A 226 -7.69 -22.70 -6.48
C GLU A 226 -6.77 -21.46 -6.49
N GLU A 227 -7.16 -20.39 -7.18
CA GLU A 227 -6.42 -19.13 -7.27
C GLU A 227 -6.21 -18.50 -5.88
N GLU A 228 -7.24 -18.50 -5.03
CA GLU A 228 -7.20 -17.95 -3.67
C GLU A 228 -6.22 -18.75 -2.79
N LEU A 229 -6.27 -20.08 -2.86
CA LEU A 229 -5.35 -20.96 -2.15
C LEU A 229 -3.90 -20.80 -2.64
N ARG A 230 -3.71 -20.58 -3.95
CA ARG A 230 -2.40 -20.29 -4.54
C ARG A 230 -1.85 -18.97 -4.04
N LEU A 231 -2.66 -17.91 -4.00
CA LEU A 231 -2.29 -16.59 -3.48
C LEU A 231 -1.82 -16.67 -2.01
N ALA A 232 -2.62 -17.31 -1.15
CA ALA A 232 -2.26 -17.49 0.26
C ALA A 232 -0.95 -18.28 0.43
N ARG A 233 -0.74 -19.33 -0.39
CA ARG A 233 0.50 -20.10 -0.41
C ARG A 233 1.72 -19.28 -0.86
N ILE A 234 1.57 -18.44 -1.88
CA ILE A 234 2.62 -17.53 -2.36
C ILE A 234 3.02 -16.57 -1.23
N VAL A 235 2.05 -15.92 -0.59
CA VAL A 235 2.29 -15.02 0.56
C VAL A 235 2.99 -15.76 1.70
N PHE A 236 2.53 -16.95 2.06
CA PHE A 236 3.18 -17.79 3.07
C PHE A 236 4.66 -18.07 2.76
N ARG A 237 4.97 -18.44 1.50
CA ARG A 237 6.34 -18.68 1.05
C ARG A 237 7.20 -17.42 1.13
N MET A 238 6.65 -16.28 0.70
CA MET A 238 7.34 -14.98 0.72
C MET A 238 7.63 -14.50 2.15
N ASN A 239 6.69 -14.69 3.08
CA ASN A 239 6.84 -14.33 4.49
C ASN A 239 7.88 -15.19 5.20
N LYS A 240 7.93 -16.50 4.90
CA LYS A 240 8.93 -17.41 5.49
C LYS A 240 10.37 -17.01 5.17
N ILE A 241 10.61 -16.36 4.02
CA ILE A 241 11.93 -15.85 3.63
C ILE A 241 12.41 -14.74 4.58
N GLN A 242 11.53 -13.94 5.17
CA GLN A 242 11.90 -12.84 6.07
C GLN A 242 12.42 -13.32 7.45
N THR A 243 12.14 -14.57 7.83
CA THR A 243 12.46 -15.13 9.15
C THR A 243 13.82 -15.82 9.28
N HIS A 244 14.67 -15.76 8.24
CA HIS A 244 16.01 -16.35 8.22
C HIS A 244 17.06 -15.35 7.73
#